data_AF-A0A5K3FZ08-F1
#
_entry.id   AF-A0A5K3FZ08-F1
#
_cell.length_a   1.000
_cell.length_b   1.000
_cell.length_c   1.000
_cell.angle_alpha   90.00
_cell.angle_beta   90.00
_cell.angle_gamma   90.00
#
_symmetry.space_group_name_H-M   'P 1'
#
loop_
_entity.id
_entity.type
_entity.pdbx_description
1 polymer ?
#
loop_
_entity_poly.entity_id
_entity_poly.type
_entity_poly.pdbx_seq_one_letter_code
_entity_poly.pdbx_strand_id
1 'polypeptide(L)'
;MTANIFYFKNVAFVVVQVYQMFYDGFSGQSLFDSLLYTLYNLTFTFLPPLIFGMTEQHLSANDLLRRPYLYRLMSQSSNLRCWYILLWVIDGCWHGSVVYFVCYYVLCGGMLYSDATFFQSGVSYSAVDFELFGNAIFIYLVVTCIMHNIVLSRHLNLILVVGLFLTGVVNLAIMFFYQSIATPSSRIYMNYVYLGSCPVFWLCLPLVTVLALLPDILWRISSDAWWDYQIALSGVKRMREKRSRKAWRQFVGRRNSSD
;
A
#
# COMPACT_ATOMS: atom_id res chain seq x y z
N MET A 1 13.53 -1.18 -4.94
CA MET A 1 12.10 -0.85 -4.92
C MET A 1 11.29 -1.96 -4.29
N THR A 2 11.24 -3.17 -4.86
CA THR A 2 10.52 -4.31 -4.28
C THR A 2 10.88 -4.63 -2.82
N ALA A 3 12.18 -4.64 -2.50
CA ALA A 3 12.64 -4.82 -1.11
C ALA A 3 12.15 -3.72 -0.16
N ASN A 4 11.98 -2.49 -0.65
CA ASN A 4 11.55 -1.37 0.18
C ASN A 4 10.05 -1.43 0.48
N ILE A 5 9.25 -1.90 -0.49
CA ILE A 5 7.83 -2.22 -0.30
C ILE A 5 7.67 -3.30 0.78
N PHE A 6 8.56 -4.30 0.79
CA PHE A 6 8.60 -5.31 1.84
C PHE A 6 8.90 -4.69 3.22
N TYR A 7 9.92 -3.84 3.34
CA TYR A 7 10.23 -3.18 4.61
C TYR A 7 9.07 -2.31 5.10
N PHE A 8 8.48 -1.50 4.22
CA PHE A 8 7.31 -0.67 4.52
C PHE A 8 6.17 -1.47 5.16
N LYS A 9 5.76 -2.58 4.53
CA LYS A 9 4.65 -3.42 5.02
C LYS A 9 4.95 -4.02 6.38
N ASN A 10 6.15 -4.55 6.57
CA ASN A 10 6.52 -5.15 7.85
C ASN A 10 6.57 -4.09 8.96
N VAL A 11 7.10 -2.89 8.67
CA VAL A 11 7.13 -1.79 9.64
C VAL A 11 5.72 -1.34 10.01
N ALA A 12 4.82 -1.13 9.04
CA ALA A 12 3.44 -0.73 9.32
C ALA A 12 2.74 -1.72 10.27
N PHE A 13 2.95 -3.03 10.06
CA PHE A 13 2.38 -4.08 10.90
C PHE A 13 2.98 -4.13 12.30
N VAL A 14 4.29 -3.96 12.44
CA VAL A 14 4.97 -3.92 13.74
C VAL A 14 4.56 -2.68 14.52
N VAL A 15 4.46 -1.52 13.88
CA VAL A 15 4.10 -0.25 14.51
C VAL A 15 2.73 -0.30 15.16
N VAL A 16 1.75 -0.92 14.51
CA VAL A 16 0.42 -1.17 15.08
C VAL A 16 0.50 -1.98 16.38
N GLN A 17 1.31 -3.03 16.41
CA GLN A 17 1.51 -3.84 17.62
C GLN A 17 2.22 -3.05 18.71
N VAL A 18 3.23 -2.26 18.35
CA VAL A 18 3.94 -1.39 19.29
C VAL A 18 2.97 -0.41 19.95
N TYR A 19 2.07 0.23 19.18
CA TYR A 19 1.04 1.08 19.75
C TYR A 19 0.14 0.31 20.72
N GLN A 20 -0.33 -0.87 20.34
CA GLN A 20 -1.16 -1.69 21.23
C GLN A 20 -0.43 -2.06 22.52
N MET A 21 0.86 -2.42 22.45
CA MET A 21 1.67 -2.74 23.63
C MET A 21 1.74 -1.56 24.63
N PHE A 22 1.73 -0.31 24.15
CA PHE A 22 1.67 0.87 25.02
C PHE A 22 0.32 1.00 25.73
N TYR A 23 -0.80 0.76 25.03
CA TYR A 23 -2.14 0.84 25.63
C TYR A 23 -2.45 -0.31 26.58
N ASP A 24 -1.86 -1.49 26.34
CA ASP A 24 -2.03 -2.68 27.18
C ASP A 24 -1.04 -2.72 28.37
N GLY A 25 -0.31 -1.63 28.64
CA GLY A 25 0.63 -1.52 29.76
C GLY A 25 1.78 -2.52 29.69
N PHE A 26 2.22 -2.90 28.49
CA PHE A 26 3.23 -3.93 28.23
C PHE A 26 2.89 -5.34 28.75
N SER A 27 1.59 -5.65 28.90
CA SER A 27 1.14 -6.99 29.30
C SER A 27 1.43 -8.11 28.28
N GLY A 28 1.86 -7.75 27.06
CA GLY A 28 2.23 -8.71 26.02
C GLY A 28 1.05 -9.34 25.29
N GLN A 29 -0.17 -8.80 25.45
CA GLN A 29 -1.34 -9.26 24.72
C GLN A 29 -1.21 -8.94 23.22
N SER A 30 -1.29 -9.97 22.38
CA SER A 30 -1.23 -9.78 20.92
C SER A 30 -2.56 -9.28 20.40
N LEU A 31 -2.54 -8.18 19.66
CA LEU A 31 -3.70 -7.64 18.95
C LEU A 31 -4.25 -8.61 17.88
N PHE A 32 -3.35 -9.34 17.23
CA PHE A 32 -3.70 -10.27 16.16
C PHE A 32 -3.67 -11.69 16.67
N ASP A 33 -4.66 -12.48 16.24
CA ASP A 33 -4.61 -13.93 16.40
C ASP A 33 -3.44 -14.54 15.62
N SER A 34 -2.99 -15.72 16.06
CA SER A 34 -1.84 -16.43 15.48
C SER A 34 -2.01 -16.70 13.99
N LEU A 35 -3.24 -16.97 13.54
CA LEU A 35 -3.54 -17.19 12.13
C LEU A 35 -3.47 -15.89 11.32
N LEU A 36 -3.97 -14.77 11.84
CA LEU A 36 -3.85 -13.45 11.22
C LEU A 36 -2.39 -13.03 11.07
N TYR A 37 -1.60 -13.23 12.13
CA TYR A 37 -0.17 -12.94 12.12
C TYR A 37 0.56 -13.76 11.05
N THR A 38 0.20 -15.04 10.92
CA THR A 38 0.78 -15.94 9.91
C THR A 38 0.36 -15.56 8.50
N LEU A 39 -0.92 -15.26 8.27
CA LEU A 39 -1.42 -14.82 6.96
C LEU A 39 -0.82 -13.48 6.52
N TYR A 40 -0.56 -12.58 7.45
CA TYR A 40 0.16 -11.35 7.13
C TYR A 40 1.55 -11.66 6.56
N ASN A 41 2.33 -12.46 7.28
CA ASN A 41 3.71 -12.77 6.92
C ASN A 41 3.84 -13.71 5.72
N LEU A 42 2.91 -14.65 5.54
CA LEU A 42 2.96 -15.61 4.44
C LEU A 42 2.41 -15.00 3.16
N THR A 43 1.21 -14.40 3.23
CA THR A 43 0.47 -14.03 2.03
C THR A 43 0.73 -12.57 1.65
N PHE A 44 0.66 -11.64 2.59
CA PHE A 44 0.79 -10.19 2.30
C PHE A 44 2.22 -9.70 2.17
N THR A 45 3.13 -10.32 2.91
CA THR A 45 4.54 -9.96 2.90
C THR A 45 5.29 -10.56 1.70
N PHE A 46 4.86 -11.71 1.16
CA PHE A 46 5.54 -12.38 0.04
C PHE A 46 4.87 -12.16 -1.33
N LEU A 47 3.55 -12.36 -1.47
CA LEU A 47 2.91 -12.40 -2.80
C LEU A 47 2.90 -11.03 -3.51
N PRO A 48 2.48 -9.93 -2.86
CA PRO A 48 2.45 -8.63 -3.52
C PRO A 48 3.82 -8.13 -3.99
N PRO A 49 4.91 -8.18 -3.18
CA PRO A 49 6.23 -7.79 -3.68
C PRO A 49 6.73 -8.73 -4.78
N LEU A 50 6.41 -10.02 -4.74
CA LEU A 50 6.77 -10.96 -5.80
C LEU A 50 6.08 -10.60 -7.12
N ILE A 51 4.77 -10.40 -7.10
CA ILE A 51 4.00 -10.00 -8.29
C ILE A 51 4.50 -8.65 -8.82
N PHE A 52 4.73 -7.68 -7.93
CA PHE A 52 5.31 -6.40 -8.28
C PHE A 52 6.68 -6.58 -8.94
N GLY A 53 7.57 -7.39 -8.35
CA GLY A 53 8.91 -7.65 -8.88
C GLY A 53 8.93 -8.37 -10.22
N MET A 54 7.94 -9.22 -10.51
CA MET A 54 7.85 -9.93 -11.79
C MET A 54 7.23 -9.08 -12.91
N THR A 55 6.29 -8.20 -12.57
CA THR A 55 5.47 -7.47 -13.55
C THR A 55 5.94 -6.04 -13.81
N GLU A 56 6.64 -5.41 -12.87
CA GLU A 56 7.15 -4.05 -13.03
C GLU A 56 8.41 -4.01 -13.88
N GLN A 57 8.27 -3.42 -15.05
CA GLN A 57 9.37 -3.06 -15.93
C GLN A 57 9.46 -1.54 -15.97
N HIS A 58 10.45 -0.98 -15.28
CA HIS A 58 10.63 0.49 -15.23
C HIS A 58 11.00 1.08 -16.61
N LEU A 59 11.57 0.26 -17.51
CA LEU A 59 11.99 0.62 -18.85
C LEU A 59 11.82 -0.61 -19.77
N SER A 60 11.37 -0.39 -21.00
CA SER A 60 11.31 -1.45 -22.00
C SER A 60 12.73 -1.91 -22.40
N ALA A 61 12.90 -3.20 -22.72
CA ALA A 61 14.19 -3.73 -23.15
C ALA A 61 14.77 -2.97 -24.36
N ASN A 62 13.90 -2.55 -25.28
CA ASN A 62 14.28 -1.76 -26.46
C ASN A 62 14.83 -0.37 -26.09
N ASP A 63 14.30 0.26 -25.04
CA ASP A 63 14.79 1.56 -24.58
C ASP A 63 16.12 1.45 -23.83
N LEU A 64 16.34 0.37 -23.07
CA LEU A 64 17.63 0.08 -22.45
C LEU A 64 18.74 -0.13 -23.49
N LEU A 65 18.46 -0.92 -24.54
CA LEU A 65 19.42 -1.17 -25.62
C LEU A 65 19.77 0.10 -26.41
N ARG A 66 18.81 1.02 -26.56
CA ARG A 66 19.04 2.32 -27.22
C ARG A 66 19.85 3.31 -26.38
N ARG A 67 19.90 3.14 -25.04
CA ARG A 67 20.51 4.11 -24.11
C ARG A 67 21.33 3.38 -23.03
N PRO A 68 22.53 2.86 -23.37
CA PRO A 68 23.34 2.08 -22.43
C PRO A 68 23.78 2.85 -21.17
N TYR A 69 23.79 4.19 -21.20
CA TYR A 69 24.10 4.99 -20.01
C TYR A 69 23.07 4.82 -18.87
N LEU A 70 21.81 4.47 -19.18
CA LEU A 70 20.76 4.22 -18.17
C LEU A 70 21.09 2.99 -17.31
N TYR A 71 21.77 2.00 -17.89
CA TYR A 71 22.23 0.82 -17.17
C TYR A 71 23.26 1.18 -16.10
N ARG A 72 24.21 2.06 -16.44
CA ARG A 72 25.24 2.53 -15.49
C ARG A 72 24.63 3.34 -14.34
N LEU A 73 23.56 4.10 -14.60
CA LEU A 73 22.84 4.83 -13.56
C LEU A 73 22.10 3.89 -12.60
N MET A 74 21.50 2.81 -13.09
CA MET A 74 20.87 1.78 -12.24
C MET A 74 21.89 0.95 -11.46
N SER A 75 23.06 0.67 -12.05
CA SER A 75 24.15 -0.07 -11.42
C SER A 75 24.75 0.61 -10.18
N GLN A 76 24.57 1.93 -10.00
CA GLN A 76 25.15 2.67 -8.87
C GLN A 76 24.41 2.53 -7.53
N SER A 77 23.56 1.49 -7.36
CA SER A 77 22.92 1.14 -6.08
C SER A 77 22.21 2.29 -5.35
N SER A 78 21.80 3.34 -6.08
CA SER A 78 21.19 4.53 -5.46
C SER A 78 19.89 4.20 -4.72
N ASN A 79 19.23 3.10 -5.11
CA ASN A 79 17.94 2.65 -4.57
C ASN A 79 18.06 1.80 -3.28
N LEU A 80 19.29 1.49 -2.84
CA LEU A 80 19.58 0.69 -1.64
C LEU A 80 20.40 1.47 -0.60
N ARG A 81 20.53 2.79 -0.77
CA ARG A 81 21.18 3.63 0.25
C ARG A 81 20.36 3.59 1.54
N CYS A 82 21.04 3.48 2.68
CA CYS A 82 20.41 3.45 4.01
C CYS A 82 19.41 4.59 4.21
N TRP A 83 19.76 5.81 3.79
CA TRP A 83 18.87 6.97 3.85
C TRP A 83 17.53 6.74 3.12
N TYR A 84 17.55 6.09 1.95
CA TYR A 84 16.33 5.82 1.21
C TYR A 84 15.48 4.81 1.94
N ILE A 85 16.08 3.73 2.46
CA ILE A 85 15.37 2.72 3.26
C ILE A 85 14.70 3.36 4.49
N LEU A 86 15.39 4.28 5.18
CA LEU A 86 14.82 5.01 6.33
C LEU A 86 13.55 5.78 5.97
N LEU A 87 13.47 6.38 4.77
CA LEU A 87 12.25 7.06 4.32
C LEU A 87 11.07 6.08 4.19
N TRP A 88 11.30 4.87 3.69
CA TRP A 88 10.27 3.82 3.62
C TRP A 88 9.85 3.30 4.98
N VAL A 89 10.78 3.26 5.95
CA VAL A 89 10.47 2.90 7.34
C VAL A 89 9.59 3.99 7.96
N ILE A 90 9.93 5.27 7.80
CA ILE A 90 9.12 6.39 8.30
C ILE A 90 7.72 6.38 7.67
N ASP A 91 7.63 6.12 6.38
CA ASP A 91 6.35 6.00 5.69
C ASP A 91 5.51 4.82 6.19
N GLY A 92 6.15 3.67 6.47
CA GLY A 92 5.50 2.53 7.12
C GLY A 92 5.01 2.88 8.53
N CYS A 93 5.79 3.64 9.29
CA CYS A 93 5.37 4.16 10.59
C CYS A 93 4.15 5.07 10.48
N TRP A 94 4.10 5.95 9.49
CA TRP A 94 2.94 6.81 9.24
C TRP A 94 1.68 5.98 8.98
N HIS A 95 1.76 5.03 8.05
CA HIS A 95 0.62 4.17 7.71
C HIS A 95 0.14 3.36 8.91
N GLY A 96 1.04 2.73 9.67
CA GLY A 96 0.71 2.00 10.89
C GLY A 96 0.04 2.91 11.94
N SER A 97 0.54 4.13 12.10
CA SER A 97 -0.02 5.13 13.03
C SER A 97 -1.43 5.53 12.64
N VAL A 98 -1.64 5.93 11.39
CA VAL A 98 -2.95 6.38 10.89
C VAL A 98 -3.97 5.27 11.04
N VAL A 99 -3.63 4.04 10.63
CA VAL A 99 -4.54 2.91 10.76
C VAL A 99 -4.89 2.68 12.23
N TYR A 100 -3.90 2.62 13.13
CA TYR A 100 -4.16 2.37 14.55
C TYR A 100 -5.04 3.46 15.19
N PHE A 101 -4.64 4.73 15.06
CA PHE A 101 -5.35 5.83 15.73
C PHE A 101 -6.74 6.06 15.17
N VAL A 102 -6.92 6.02 13.85
CA VAL A 102 -8.25 6.19 13.25
C VAL A 102 -9.16 5.04 13.67
N CYS A 103 -8.67 3.80 13.68
CA CYS A 103 -9.44 2.67 14.20
C CYS A 103 -9.80 2.85 15.67
N TYR A 104 -8.83 3.26 16.48
CA TYR A 104 -9.03 3.46 17.92
C TYR A 104 -10.11 4.52 18.20
N TYR A 105 -10.03 5.68 17.54
CA TYR A 105 -11.00 6.76 17.75
C TYR A 105 -12.39 6.46 17.16
N VAL A 106 -12.46 5.79 16.00
CA VAL A 106 -13.73 5.58 15.29
C VAL A 106 -14.46 4.31 15.75
N LEU A 107 -13.74 3.23 16.04
CA LEU A 107 -14.36 1.95 16.44
C LEU A 107 -14.46 1.76 17.95
N CYS A 108 -13.43 2.20 18.70
CA CYS A 108 -13.38 2.02 20.16
C CYS A 108 -13.91 3.25 20.92
N GLY A 109 -14.03 4.40 20.24
CA GLY A 109 -14.86 5.52 20.69
C GLY A 109 -14.41 6.26 21.96
N GLY A 110 -13.24 5.93 22.53
CA GLY A 110 -12.67 6.62 23.70
C GLY A 110 -13.65 6.86 24.84
N MET A 111 -14.63 5.98 25.04
CA MET A 111 -15.75 6.08 26.00
C MET A 111 -16.63 7.36 25.91
N LEU A 112 -16.42 8.27 24.94
CA LEU A 112 -17.09 9.57 24.90
C LEU A 112 -17.81 9.91 23.58
N TYR A 113 -17.42 9.35 22.43
CA TYR A 113 -17.93 9.86 21.13
C TYR A 113 -18.45 8.85 20.10
N SER A 114 -18.28 7.53 20.27
CA SER A 114 -19.13 6.57 19.56
C SER A 114 -18.89 5.14 20.05
N ASP A 115 -19.88 4.53 20.70
CA ASP A 115 -20.00 3.09 20.61
C ASP A 115 -20.37 2.77 19.15
N ALA A 116 -19.52 2.03 18.44
CA ALA A 116 -19.95 1.42 17.19
C ALA A 116 -21.02 0.39 17.54
N THR A 117 -22.29 0.83 17.64
CA THR A 117 -23.40 -0.03 18.03
C THR A 117 -23.68 -1.01 16.90
N PHE A 118 -23.52 -2.30 17.17
CA PHE A 118 -23.93 -3.35 16.25
C PHE A 118 -25.46 -3.37 16.15
N PHE A 119 -26.00 -3.21 14.94
CA PHE A 119 -27.44 -3.38 14.70
C PHE A 119 -27.79 -4.87 14.66
N GLN A 120 -27.80 -5.54 15.83
CA GLN A 120 -28.30 -6.91 15.92
C GLN A 120 -29.09 -7.11 17.21
N SER A 121 -30.39 -7.35 17.08
CA SER A 121 -31.29 -7.58 18.21
C SER A 121 -30.98 -8.92 18.88
N GLY A 122 -30.63 -8.90 20.17
CA GLY A 122 -30.58 -10.11 21.02
C GLY A 122 -29.21 -10.71 21.30
N VAL A 123 -28.10 -10.04 20.97
CA VAL A 123 -26.74 -10.44 21.36
C VAL A 123 -26.13 -9.43 22.33
N SER A 124 -25.45 -9.92 23.37
CA SER A 124 -24.79 -9.12 24.42
C SER A 124 -23.50 -8.39 23.94
N TYR A 125 -23.22 -8.40 22.64
CA TYR A 125 -22.12 -7.68 22.02
C TYR A 125 -22.58 -6.27 21.63
N SER A 126 -22.69 -5.40 22.63
CA SER A 126 -23.04 -3.98 22.39
C SER A 126 -21.82 -3.12 22.05
N ALA A 127 -20.60 -3.62 22.25
CA ALA A 127 -19.34 -2.90 22.09
C ALA A 127 -18.31 -3.71 21.29
N VAL A 128 -17.35 -3.02 20.68
CA VAL A 128 -16.27 -3.65 19.90
C VAL A 128 -15.30 -4.36 20.86
N ASP A 129 -15.26 -5.68 20.78
CA ASP A 129 -14.28 -6.48 21.51
C ASP A 129 -12.87 -6.31 20.95
N PHE A 130 -11.88 -6.59 21.79
CA PHE A 130 -10.46 -6.55 21.45
C PHE A 130 -10.12 -7.33 20.16
N GLU A 131 -10.75 -8.49 19.95
CA GLU A 131 -10.52 -9.31 18.76
C GLU A 131 -11.18 -8.72 17.49
N LEU A 132 -12.37 -8.12 17.61
CA LEU A 132 -13.00 -7.42 16.49
C LEU A 132 -12.17 -6.20 16.08
N PHE A 133 -11.62 -5.49 17.06
CA PHE A 133 -10.70 -4.37 16.83
C PHE A 133 -9.44 -4.80 16.05
N GLY A 134 -8.78 -5.88 16.46
CA GLY A 134 -7.64 -6.45 15.75
C GLY A 134 -7.97 -6.90 14.32
N ASN A 135 -9.14 -7.53 14.13
CA ASN A 135 -9.63 -7.94 12.82
C ASN A 135 -9.90 -6.75 11.89
N ALA A 136 -10.46 -5.65 12.41
CA ALA A 136 -10.70 -4.44 11.64
C ALA A 136 -9.39 -3.80 11.18
N ILE A 137 -8.44 -3.64 12.11
CA ILE A 137 -7.10 -3.11 11.82
C ILE A 137 -6.40 -3.93 10.74
N PHE A 138 -6.52 -5.26 10.80
CA PHE A 138 -5.94 -6.13 9.78
C PHE A 138 -6.51 -5.83 8.38
N ILE A 139 -7.83 -5.72 8.23
CA ILE A 139 -8.46 -5.38 6.94
C ILE A 139 -7.98 -4.02 6.45
N TYR A 140 -7.91 -3.02 7.32
CA TYR A 140 -7.47 -1.69 6.92
C TYR A 140 -5.99 -1.64 6.53
N LEU A 141 -5.11 -2.35 7.25
CA LEU A 141 -3.70 -2.50 6.87
C LEU A 141 -3.57 -3.15 5.49
N VAL A 142 -4.35 -4.20 5.23
CA VAL A 142 -4.37 -4.89 3.93
C VAL A 142 -4.79 -3.94 2.80
N VAL A 143 -5.91 -3.24 2.98
CA VAL A 143 -6.44 -2.33 1.96
C VAL A 143 -5.49 -1.16 1.72
N THR A 144 -4.98 -0.51 2.78
CA THR A 144 -4.01 0.58 2.66
C THR A 144 -2.72 0.14 1.99
N CYS A 145 -2.19 -1.02 2.33
CA CYS A 145 -1.02 -1.58 1.67
C CYS A 145 -1.27 -1.82 0.18
N ILE A 146 -2.40 -2.42 -0.21
CA ILE A 146 -2.73 -2.64 -1.63
C ILE A 146 -2.79 -1.29 -2.37
N MET A 147 -3.47 -0.30 -1.80
CA MET A 147 -3.59 1.02 -2.42
C MET A 147 -2.25 1.74 -2.54
N HIS A 148 -1.40 1.68 -1.50
CA HIS A 148 -0.04 2.24 -1.55
C HIS A 148 0.78 1.62 -2.70
N ASN A 149 0.69 0.30 -2.90
CA ASN A 149 1.37 -0.37 -4.02
C ASN A 149 0.88 0.11 -5.39
N ILE A 150 -0.43 0.39 -5.52
CA ILE A 150 -1.01 0.94 -6.75
C ILE A 150 -0.55 2.39 -6.98
N VAL A 151 -0.52 3.23 -5.94
CA VAL A 151 -0.06 4.63 -6.04
C VAL A 151 1.41 4.71 -6.43
N LEU A 152 2.23 3.77 -5.96
CA LEU A 152 3.65 3.73 -6.26
C LEU A 152 3.96 3.19 -7.65
N SER A 153 3.11 2.30 -8.18
CA SER A 153 3.27 1.73 -9.52
C SER A 153 3.23 2.81 -10.60
N ARG A 154 4.23 2.82 -11.47
CA ARG A 154 4.28 3.72 -12.63
C ARG A 154 3.63 3.11 -13.87
N HIS A 155 3.63 1.79 -13.96
CA HIS A 155 2.97 1.04 -15.03
C HIS A 155 1.89 0.14 -14.44
N LEU A 156 0.64 0.58 -14.52
CA LEU A 156 -0.52 -0.19 -14.08
C LEU A 156 -0.79 -1.35 -15.05
N ASN A 157 -0.05 -2.44 -14.88
CA ASN A 157 -0.31 -3.68 -15.59
C ASN A 157 -1.54 -4.36 -14.99
N LEU A 158 -2.43 -4.89 -15.85
CA LEU A 158 -3.61 -5.64 -15.41
C LEU A 158 -3.23 -6.81 -14.49
N ILE A 159 -2.11 -7.49 -14.76
CA ILE A 159 -1.61 -8.59 -13.93
C ILE A 159 -1.26 -8.12 -12.52
N LEU A 160 -0.68 -6.92 -12.38
CA LEU A 160 -0.34 -6.34 -11.08
C LEU A 160 -1.62 -6.01 -10.31
N VAL A 161 -2.57 -5.32 -10.94
CA VAL A 161 -3.84 -4.93 -10.29
C VAL A 161 -4.65 -6.16 -9.88
N VAL A 162 -4.80 -7.13 -10.79
CA VAL A 162 -5.52 -8.39 -10.52
C VAL A 162 -4.78 -9.20 -9.46
N GLY A 163 -3.45 -9.28 -9.52
CA GLY A 163 -2.65 -10.01 -8.54
C GLY A 163 -2.76 -9.41 -7.13
N LEU A 164 -2.68 -8.09 -7.01
CA LEU A 164 -2.86 -7.40 -5.73
C LEU A 164 -4.29 -7.60 -5.18
N PHE A 165 -5.31 -7.45 -6.03
CA PHE A 165 -6.70 -7.66 -5.61
C PHE A 165 -6.97 -9.11 -5.22
N LEU A 166 -6.45 -10.07 -6.00
CA LEU A 166 -6.55 -11.50 -5.72
C LEU A 166 -5.91 -11.84 -4.37
N THR A 167 -4.74 -11.26 -4.05
CA THR A 167 -4.13 -11.47 -2.73
C THR A 167 -5.03 -10.97 -1.59
N GLY A 168 -5.68 -9.81 -1.75
CA GLY A 168 -6.67 -9.32 -0.77
C GLY A 168 -7.85 -10.28 -0.59
N VAL A 169 -8.46 -10.70 -1.70
CA VAL A 169 -9.63 -11.59 -1.73
C VAL A 169 -9.32 -12.97 -1.16
N VAL A 170 -8.18 -13.56 -1.52
CA VAL A 170 -7.77 -14.88 -1.02
C VAL A 170 -7.59 -14.85 0.50
N ASN A 171 -6.97 -13.81 1.05
CA ASN A 171 -6.83 -13.70 2.50
C ASN A 171 -8.18 -13.54 3.19
N LEU A 172 -9.08 -12.70 2.68
CA LEU A 172 -10.44 -12.60 3.20
C LEU A 172 -11.18 -13.94 3.13
N ALA A 173 -11.06 -14.68 2.02
CA ALA A 173 -11.69 -15.98 1.85
C ALA A 173 -11.17 -17.02 2.85
N ILE A 174 -9.85 -17.06 3.10
CA ILE A 174 -9.26 -17.93 4.12
C ILE A 174 -9.81 -17.58 5.51
N MET A 175 -9.93 -16.29 5.82
CA MET A 175 -10.48 -15.83 7.08
C MET A 175 -11.97 -16.21 7.26
N PHE A 176 -12.80 -16.04 6.24
CA PHE A 176 -14.20 -16.48 6.27
C PHE A 176 -14.32 -18.01 6.41
N PHE A 177 -13.47 -18.76 5.70
CA PHE A 177 -13.43 -20.21 5.81
C PHE A 177 -13.04 -20.66 7.23
N TYR A 178 -12.04 -20.00 7.83
CA TYR A 178 -11.61 -20.30 9.18
C TYR A 178 -12.74 -20.07 10.21
N GLN A 179 -13.54 -19.01 10.05
CA GLN A 179 -14.70 -18.76 10.90
C GLN A 179 -15.81 -19.80 10.74
N SER A 180 -15.95 -20.41 9.56
CA SER A 180 -16.96 -21.46 9.33
C SER A 180 -16.64 -22.77 10.07
N ILE A 181 -15.36 -23.01 10.36
CA ILE A 181 -14.87 -24.19 11.09
C ILE A 181 -14.80 -23.93 12.59
N ALA A 182 -14.70 -22.67 13.00
CA ALA A 182 -14.64 -22.28 14.40
C ALA A 182 -15.92 -22.66 15.15
N THR A 183 -15.76 -23.29 16.32
CA THR A 183 -16.89 -23.64 17.19
C THR A 183 -17.48 -22.38 17.84
N PRO A 184 -18.78 -22.38 18.22
CA PRO A 184 -19.42 -21.22 18.90
C PRO A 184 -18.78 -20.81 20.23
N SER A 185 -17.96 -21.69 20.83
CA SER A 185 -17.16 -21.43 22.02
C SER A 185 -15.83 -20.71 21.74
N SER A 186 -15.44 -20.62 20.47
CA SER A 186 -14.25 -19.89 20.04
C SER A 186 -14.53 -18.39 19.99
N ARG A 187 -13.59 -17.59 20.47
CA ARG A 187 -13.65 -16.13 20.43
C ARG A 187 -13.64 -15.55 19.00
N ILE A 188 -13.27 -16.38 18.02
CA ILE A 188 -13.17 -16.04 16.60
C ILE A 188 -14.51 -16.26 15.86
N TYR A 189 -15.53 -16.78 16.54
CA TYR A 189 -16.80 -17.14 15.94
C TYR A 189 -17.58 -15.92 15.41
N MET A 190 -17.80 -15.88 14.09
CA MET A 190 -18.58 -14.87 13.37
C MET A 190 -18.08 -13.41 13.46
N ASN A 191 -16.84 -13.16 13.90
CA ASN A 191 -16.31 -11.80 14.05
C ASN A 191 -16.35 -10.97 12.75
N TYR A 192 -16.16 -11.55 11.57
CA TYR A 192 -16.25 -10.79 10.31
C TYR A 192 -17.68 -10.50 9.87
N VAL A 193 -18.63 -11.37 10.24
CA VAL A 193 -20.06 -11.13 9.99
C VAL A 193 -20.52 -9.97 10.85
N TYR A 194 -20.14 -9.93 12.14
CA TYR A 194 -20.45 -8.81 13.02
C TYR A 194 -19.79 -7.51 12.56
N LEU A 195 -18.53 -7.57 12.15
CA LEU A 195 -17.80 -6.41 11.64
C LEU A 195 -18.43 -5.87 10.35
N GLY A 196 -18.85 -6.75 9.44
CA GLY A 196 -19.53 -6.39 8.19
C GLY A 196 -20.93 -5.80 8.40
N SER A 197 -21.60 -6.15 9.50
CA SER A 197 -22.90 -5.56 9.87
C SER A 197 -22.77 -4.17 10.49
N CYS A 198 -21.56 -3.69 10.79
CA CYS A 198 -21.32 -2.38 11.37
C CYS A 198 -21.14 -1.29 10.29
N PRO A 199 -22.03 -0.29 10.19
CA PRO A 199 -21.89 0.78 9.20
C PRO A 199 -20.65 1.65 9.44
N VAL A 200 -20.27 1.84 10.71
CA VAL A 200 -19.11 2.64 11.11
C VAL A 200 -17.80 2.04 10.58
N PHE A 201 -17.71 0.70 10.57
CA PHE A 201 -16.56 -0.01 9.98
C PHE A 201 -16.39 0.34 8.49
N TRP A 202 -17.47 0.38 7.73
CA TRP A 202 -17.43 0.71 6.30
C TRP A 202 -17.11 2.17 6.03
N LEU A 203 -17.58 3.10 6.88
CA LEU A 203 -17.25 4.52 6.77
C LEU A 203 -15.81 4.83 7.18
N CYS A 204 -15.25 4.06 8.11
CA CYS A 204 -13.87 4.17 8.54
C CYS A 204 -12.88 3.73 7.43
N LEU A 205 -13.26 2.76 6.58
CA LEU A 205 -12.41 2.27 5.48
C LEU A 205 -11.94 3.37 4.50
N PRO A 206 -12.81 4.18 3.87
CA PRO A 206 -12.39 5.26 2.99
C PRO A 206 -11.63 6.36 3.77
N LEU A 207 -12.00 6.60 5.04
CA LEU A 207 -11.32 7.59 5.87
C LEU A 207 -9.86 7.20 6.13
N VAL A 208 -9.62 5.97 6.59
CA VAL A 208 -8.27 5.44 6.84
C VAL A 208 -7.44 5.43 5.56
N THR A 209 -8.02 4.98 4.44
CA THR A 209 -7.30 4.91 3.17
C THR A 209 -6.90 6.28 2.65
N VAL A 210 -7.79 7.28 2.68
CA VAL A 210 -7.48 8.64 2.26
C VAL A 210 -6.40 9.24 3.16
N LEU A 211 -6.56 9.16 4.49
CA LEU A 211 -5.60 9.75 5.43
C LEU A 211 -4.21 9.10 5.34
N ALA A 212 -4.15 7.79 5.16
CA ALA A 212 -2.89 7.06 5.03
C ALA A 212 -2.15 7.47 3.74
N LEU A 213 -2.87 7.57 2.62
CA LEU A 213 -2.30 7.86 1.29
C LEU A 213 -2.00 9.34 1.04
N LEU A 214 -2.47 10.26 1.88
CA LEU A 214 -2.29 11.70 1.69
C LEU A 214 -0.81 12.09 1.53
N PRO A 215 0.12 11.69 2.43
CA PRO A 215 1.53 12.03 2.28
C PRO A 215 2.17 11.41 1.04
N ASP A 216 1.79 10.19 0.68
CA ASP A 216 2.31 9.51 -0.52
C ASP A 216 1.97 10.27 -1.79
N ILE A 217 0.71 10.69 -1.91
CA ILE A 217 0.22 11.43 -3.07
C ILE A 217 0.92 12.78 -3.14
N LEU A 218 1.06 13.49 -2.01
CA LEU A 218 1.77 14.77 -1.94
C LEU A 218 3.24 14.63 -2.33
N TRP A 219 3.91 13.59 -1.82
CA TRP A 219 5.30 13.28 -2.15
C TRP A 219 5.46 12.97 -3.64
N ARG A 220 4.57 12.16 -4.21
CA ARG A 220 4.58 11.80 -5.63
C ARG A 220 4.40 13.02 -6.52
N ILE A 221 3.39 13.86 -6.24
CA ILE A 221 3.15 15.10 -7.00
C ILE A 221 4.36 16.03 -6.91
N SER A 222 4.95 16.19 -5.71
CA SER A 222 6.12 17.03 -5.50
C SER A 222 7.35 16.52 -6.25
N SER A 223 7.57 15.20 -6.26
CA SER A 223 8.64 14.55 -7.00
C SER A 223 8.47 14.72 -8.51
N ASP A 224 7.27 14.51 -9.03
CA ASP A 224 6.99 14.65 -10.47
C ASP A 224 7.14 16.11 -10.92
N ALA A 225 6.64 17.07 -10.13
CA ALA A 225 6.83 18.50 -10.39
C ALA A 225 8.31 18.90 -10.36
N TRP A 226 9.09 18.36 -9.43
CA TRP A 226 10.53 18.60 -9.34
C TRP A 226 11.27 18.07 -10.58
N TRP A 227 10.94 16.86 -11.04
CA TRP A 227 11.53 16.29 -12.25
C TRP A 227 11.17 17.09 -13.50
N ASP A 228 9.93 17.53 -13.65
CA ASP A 228 9.51 18.38 -14.77
C ASP A 228 10.24 19.72 -14.79
N TYR A 229 10.44 20.33 -13.61
CA TYR A 229 11.24 21.55 -13.47
C TYR A 229 12.69 21.34 -13.91
N GLN A 230 13.34 20.25 -13.48
CA GLN A 230 14.70 19.90 -13.89
C GLN A 230 14.82 19.64 -15.40
N ILE A 231 13.83 18.98 -16.01
CA ILE A 231 13.80 18.72 -17.46
C ILE A 231 13.62 20.03 -18.25
N ALA A 232 12.83 20.97 -17.73
CA ALA A 232 12.69 22.30 -18.33
C ALA A 232 14.02 23.08 -18.27
N LEU A 233 14.70 23.07 -17.12
CA LEU A 233 15.94 23.81 -16.88
C LEU A 233 17.12 23.25 -17.69
N SER A 234 17.18 21.92 -17.87
CA SER A 234 18.23 21.26 -18.66
C SER A 234 18.14 21.51 -20.17
N GLY A 235 17.11 22.22 -20.65
CA GLY A 235 16.96 22.59 -22.06
C GLY A 235 16.77 21.40 -23.02
N VAL A 236 16.59 20.19 -22.48
CA VAL A 236 16.50 18.94 -23.25
C VAL A 236 15.29 18.96 -24.19
N LYS A 237 14.15 19.54 -23.76
CA LYS A 237 12.99 19.78 -24.65
C LYS A 237 13.36 20.65 -25.85
N ARG A 238 14.07 21.76 -25.63
CA ARG A 238 14.54 22.69 -26.68
C ARG A 238 15.52 22.03 -27.66
N MET A 239 16.43 21.19 -27.14
CA MET A 239 17.40 20.44 -27.95
C MET A 239 16.73 19.36 -28.81
N ARG A 240 15.71 18.67 -28.26
CA ARG A 240 14.93 17.64 -28.97
C ARG A 240 14.10 18.26 -30.10
N GLU A 241 13.45 19.39 -29.84
CA GLU A 241 12.74 20.16 -30.87
C GLU A 241 13.68 20.65 -31.97
N LYS A 242 14.86 21.19 -31.62
CA LYS A 242 15.85 21.62 -32.62
C LYS A 242 16.31 20.46 -33.51
N ARG A 243 16.56 19.27 -32.95
CA ARG A 243 16.92 18.06 -33.73
C ARG A 243 15.77 17.58 -34.62
N SER A 244 14.53 17.57 -34.11
CA SER A 244 13.35 17.20 -34.91
C SER A 244 13.14 18.14 -36.09
N ARG A 245 13.23 19.47 -35.87
CA ARG A 245 13.15 20.46 -36.96
C ARG A 245 14.28 20.30 -37.98
N LYS A 246 15.50 19.95 -37.55
CA LYS A 246 16.63 19.66 -38.45
C LYS A 246 16.38 18.40 -39.30
N ALA A 247 15.90 17.32 -38.69
CA ALA A 247 15.58 16.06 -39.38
C ALA A 247 14.44 16.26 -40.40
N TRP A 248 13.40 17.02 -40.03
CA TRP A 248 12.32 17.38 -40.95
C TRP A 248 12.82 18.16 -42.16
N ARG A 249 13.68 19.17 -41.94
CA ARG A 249 14.30 19.93 -43.05
C ARG A 249 15.15 19.05 -43.96
N GLN A 250 15.90 18.09 -43.42
CA GLN A 250 16.67 17.14 -44.22
C GLN A 250 15.77 16.17 -45.01
N PHE A 251 14.64 15.74 -44.43
CA PHE A 251 13.67 14.89 -45.10
C PHE A 251 12.98 15.63 -46.27
N VAL A 252 12.54 16.87 -46.04
CA VAL A 252 11.96 17.73 -47.08
C VAL A 252 13.00 18.05 -48.17
N GLY A 253 14.25 18.36 -47.77
CA GLY A 253 15.33 18.65 -48.72
C GLY A 253 15.70 17.46 -49.62
N ARG A 254 15.67 16.23 -49.10
CA ARG A 254 15.88 15.00 -49.90
C ARG A 254 14.74 14.74 -50.88
N ARG A 255 13.51 15.10 -50.52
CA ARG A 255 12.34 14.91 -51.38
C ARG A 255 12.38 15.82 -52.62
N ASN A 256 12.86 17.06 -52.45
CA ASN A 256 12.99 18.03 -53.55
C ASN A 256 14.21 17.81 -54.47
N SER A 257 15.14 16.92 -54.11
CA SER A 257 16.32 16.61 -54.93
C SER A 257 16.17 15.29 -55.73
N SER A 258 14.97 14.71 -55.72
CA SER A 258 14.66 13.40 -56.35
C SER A 258 13.73 13.53 -57.56
N ASP A 259 13.28 14.76 -57.87
CA ASP A 259 12.54 15.16 -59.08
C ASP A 259 13.50 15.94 -60.00
#